data_AF-A0A3D0CCU6-F1
#
_entry.id   AF-A0A3D0CCU6-F1
#
_cell.length_a   1.000
_cell.length_b   1.000
_cell.length_c   1.000
_cell.angle_alpha   90.00
_cell.angle_beta   90.00
_cell.angle_gamma   90.00
#
_symmetry.space_group_name_H-M   'P 1'
#
loop_
_entity.id
_entity.type
_entity.pdbx_description
1 polymer ?
#
loop_
_entity_poly.entity_id
_entity_poly.type
_entity_poly.pdbx_seq_one_letter_code
_entity_poly.pdbx_strand_id
1 'polypeptide(L)'
;MMIKTSPEYISTLLADLAFELKSLNLWQISQPSTAKLSSSTPFCCDTLAFEQWLQFIFIPKLVEMINQQRSLPSKVSLTPMAE
;
A
#
# COMPACT_ATOMS: atom_id res chain seq x y z
N MET A 1 4.41 1.47 25.01
CA MET A 1 4.30 0.36 24.04
C MET A 1 5.22 0.70 22.87
N MET A 2 6.41 0.09 22.78
CA MET A 2 7.30 0.31 21.64
C MET A 2 6.63 -0.30 20.43
N ILE A 3 6.30 0.51 19.42
CA ILE A 3 5.88 0.00 18.12
C ILE A 3 7.14 -0.67 17.58
N LYS A 4 7.25 -1.98 17.73
CA LYS A 4 8.33 -2.75 17.11
C LYS A 4 8.04 -2.73 15.61
N THR A 5 8.67 -1.82 14.88
CA THR A 5 8.71 -1.79 13.42
C THR A 5 9.60 -2.93 12.90
N SER A 6 9.33 -4.16 13.35
CA SER A 6 9.95 -5.35 12.80
C SER A 6 9.27 -5.68 11.45
N PRO A 7 10.02 -6.18 10.47
CA PRO A 7 9.49 -6.52 9.15
C PRO A 7 8.29 -7.50 9.23
N GLU A 8 8.34 -8.45 10.17
CA GLU A 8 7.23 -9.36 10.47
C GLU A 8 5.94 -8.64 10.90
N TYR A 9 6.05 -7.63 11.76
CA TYR A 9 4.89 -6.86 12.24
C TYR A 9 4.28 -6.02 11.11
N ILE A 10 5.11 -5.40 10.28
CA ILE A 10 4.64 -4.65 9.11
C ILE A 10 3.93 -5.56 8.12
N SER A 11 4.47 -6.76 7.84
CA SER A 11 3.79 -7.74 6.99
C SER A 11 2.40 -8.11 7.51
N THR A 12 2.24 -8.29 8.82
CA THR A 12 0.93 -8.54 9.43
C THR A 12 -0.01 -7.36 9.21
N LEU A 13 0.43 -6.12 9.45
CA LEU A 13 -0.38 -4.92 9.21
C LEU A 13 -0.81 -4.78 7.74
N LEU A 14 0.06 -5.14 6.79
CA LEU A 14 -0.28 -5.13 5.36
C LEU A 14 -1.32 -6.20 5.01
N ALA A 15 -1.25 -7.36 5.66
CA ALA A 15 -2.22 -8.43 5.49
C ALA A 15 -3.60 -8.03 6.06
N ASP A 16 -3.61 -7.42 7.26
CA ASP A 16 -4.83 -6.89 7.88
C ASP A 16 -5.45 -5.79 7.01
N LEU A 17 -4.64 -4.86 6.50
CA LEU A 17 -5.10 -3.83 5.57
C LEU A 17 -5.74 -4.45 4.31
N ALA A 18 -5.10 -5.48 3.73
CA ALA A 18 -5.65 -6.18 2.57
C ALA A 18 -6.96 -6.91 2.90
N PHE A 19 -7.07 -7.46 4.09
CA PHE A 19 -8.29 -8.11 4.57
C PHE A 19 -9.43 -7.09 4.73
N GLU A 20 -9.19 -5.95 5.36
CA GLU A 20 -10.17 -4.89 5.54
C GLU A 20 -10.66 -4.34 4.19
N LEU A 21 -9.75 -4.09 3.24
CA LEU A 21 -10.11 -3.68 1.88
C LEU A 21 -11.03 -4.69 1.19
N LYS A 22 -10.82 -5.99 1.39
CA LYS A 22 -11.69 -7.05 0.85
C LYS A 22 -13.04 -7.07 1.55
N SER A 23 -13.03 -6.98 2.88
CA SER A 23 -14.24 -6.95 3.72
C SER A 23 -15.16 -5.79 3.32
N LEU A 24 -14.57 -4.63 3.05
CA LEU A 24 -15.28 -3.42 2.62
C LEU A 24 -15.65 -3.41 1.12
N ASN A 25 -15.38 -4.48 0.37
CA ASN A 25 -15.57 -4.54 -1.10
C ASN A 25 -14.79 -3.46 -1.88
N LEU A 26 -13.73 -2.91 -1.29
CA LEU A 26 -12.84 -1.93 -1.92
C LEU A 26 -11.73 -2.63 -2.73
N TRP A 27 -11.46 -3.91 -2.41
CA TRP A 27 -10.48 -4.73 -3.13
C TRP A 27 -10.91 -5.00 -4.57
N GLN A 28 -10.11 -4.53 -5.51
CA GLN A 28 -10.39 -4.65 -6.93
C GLN A 28 -9.84 -5.97 -7.49
N ILE A 29 -10.68 -6.72 -8.18
CA ILE A 29 -10.25 -7.96 -8.85
C ILE A 29 -9.52 -7.64 -10.17
N SER A 30 -9.95 -6.59 -10.86
CA SER A 30 -9.36 -6.17 -12.13
C SER A 30 -8.17 -5.25 -11.89
N GLN A 31 -7.01 -5.64 -12.43
CA GLN A 31 -5.81 -4.83 -12.34
C GLN A 31 -5.97 -3.57 -13.22
N PRO A 32 -5.76 -2.36 -12.67
CA PRO A 32 -5.77 -1.15 -13.48
C PRO A 32 -4.65 -1.20 -14.52
N SER A 33 -4.89 -0.55 -15.67
CA SER A 33 -3.91 -0.54 -16.76
C SER A 33 -2.56 -0.02 -16.30
N THR A 34 -1.46 -0.57 -16.84
CA THR A 34 -0.09 -0.18 -16.49
C THR A 34 0.17 1.32 -16.62
N ALA A 35 -0.51 1.98 -17.57
CA ALA A 35 -0.48 3.44 -17.73
C ALA A 35 -1.02 4.18 -16.50
N LYS A 36 -2.08 3.67 -15.85
CA LYS A 36 -2.64 4.25 -14.62
C LYS A 36 -1.76 3.98 -13.41
N LEU A 37 -1.10 2.82 -13.36
CA LEU A 37 -0.15 2.44 -12.31
C LEU A 37 1.18 3.20 -12.38
N SER A 38 1.53 3.70 -13.56
CA SER A 38 2.79 4.43 -13.82
C SER A 38 2.59 5.94 -13.89
N SER A 39 1.53 6.48 -13.26
CA SER A 39 1.32 7.92 -13.23
C SER A 39 2.50 8.61 -12.56
N SER A 40 2.94 9.74 -13.14
CA SER A 40 4.02 10.55 -12.58
C SER A 40 3.57 11.42 -11.39
N THR A 41 2.26 11.47 -11.10
CA THR A 41 1.72 12.20 -9.95
C THR A 41 1.96 11.43 -8.66
N PRO A 42 2.18 12.11 -7.52
CA PRO A 42 2.30 11.46 -6.23
C PRO A 42 1.05 10.61 -5.95
N PHE A 43 1.26 9.38 -5.46
CA PHE A 43 0.22 8.39 -5.16
C PHE A 43 -0.72 8.03 -6.32
N CYS A 44 -0.39 8.41 -7.57
CA CYS A 44 -1.28 8.20 -8.72
C CYS A 44 -2.71 8.74 -8.50
N CYS A 45 -2.90 9.79 -7.69
CA CYS A 45 -4.23 10.31 -7.31
C CYS A 45 -5.09 10.76 -8.50
N ASP A 46 -4.47 11.04 -9.64
CA ASP A 46 -5.16 11.43 -10.88
C ASP A 46 -5.79 10.24 -11.60
N THR A 47 -5.21 9.05 -11.46
CA THR A 47 -5.54 7.87 -12.28
C THR A 47 -6.17 6.72 -11.50
N LEU A 48 -5.92 6.65 -10.18
CA LEU A 48 -6.31 5.56 -9.29
C LEU A 48 -7.07 6.09 -8.07
N ALA A 49 -8.07 5.32 -7.63
CA ALA A 49 -8.62 5.48 -6.29
C ALA A 49 -7.56 5.12 -5.23
N PHE A 50 -7.70 5.67 -4.03
CA PHE A 50 -6.72 5.47 -2.96
C PHE A 50 -6.56 3.98 -2.61
N GLU A 51 -7.65 3.22 -2.56
CA GLU A 51 -7.67 1.80 -2.27
C GLU A 51 -7.01 0.96 -3.37
N GLN A 52 -7.15 1.39 -4.63
CA GLN A 52 -6.43 0.78 -5.76
C GLN A 52 -4.94 1.02 -5.65
N TRP A 53 -4.54 2.24 -5.30
CA TRP A 53 -3.14 2.55 -5.05
C TRP A 53 -2.58 1.73 -3.89
N LEU A 54 -3.34 1.56 -2.80
CA LEU A 54 -2.95 0.72 -1.67
C LEU A 54 -2.72 -0.74 -2.11
N GLN A 55 -3.69 -1.32 -2.81
CA GLN A 55 -3.65 -2.71 -3.26
C GLN A 55 -2.52 -2.98 -4.26
N PHE A 56 -2.39 -2.16 -5.30
CA PHE A 56 -1.54 -2.48 -6.45
C PHE A 56 -0.14 -1.86 -6.37
N ILE A 57 0.07 -0.83 -5.54
CA ILE A 57 1.36 -0.15 -5.43
C ILE A 57 1.91 -0.27 -4.02
N PHE A 58 1.15 0.13 -3.00
CA PHE A 58 1.68 0.26 -1.64
C PHE A 58 2.01 -1.09 -0.99
N ILE A 59 1.02 -1.99 -0.91
CA ILE A 59 1.16 -3.32 -0.29
C ILE A 59 2.28 -4.15 -0.95
N PRO A 60 2.26 -4.40 -2.28
CA PRO A 60 3.29 -5.22 -2.92
C PRO A 60 4.69 -4.61 -2.80
N LYS A 61 4.81 -3.26 -2.86
CA LYS A 61 6.10 -2.58 -2.73
C LYS A 61 6.69 -2.73 -1.33
N LEU A 62 5.89 -2.60 -0.27
CA LEU A 62 6.39 -2.79 1.09
C LEU A 62 6.73 -4.25 1.37
N VAL A 63 5.91 -5.20 0.88
CA VAL A 63 6.22 -6.63 0.95
C VAL A 63 7.54 -6.93 0.24
N GLU A 64 7.78 -6.37 -0.95
CA GLU A 64 9.05 -6.53 -1.67
C GLU A 64 10.23 -5.98 -0.86
N MET A 65 10.10 -4.77 -0.29
CA MET A 65 11.15 -4.17 0.54
C MET A 65 11.49 -5.02 1.76
N ILE A 66 10.48 -5.61 2.42
CA ILE A 66 10.64 -6.53 3.55
C ILE A 66 11.37 -7.80 3.10
N ASN A 67 10.94 -8.42 2.00
CA ASN A 67 11.58 -9.62 1.45
C ASN A 67 13.04 -9.37 1.05
N GLN A 68 13.34 -8.17 0.54
CA GLN A 68 14.70 -7.76 0.18
C GLN A 68 15.53 -7.26 1.37
N GLN A 69 15.00 -7.30 2.61
CA GLN A 69 15.62 -6.71 3.80
C GLN A 69 16.07 -5.26 3.61
N ARG A 70 15.40 -4.52 2.73
CA ARG A 70 15.67 -3.09 2.53
C ARG A 70 15.09 -2.29 3.68
N SER A 71 15.75 -1.19 4.02
CA SER A 71 15.21 -0.24 4.98
C SER A 71 13.87 0.30 4.50
N LEU A 72 12.82 0.09 5.29
CA LEU A 72 11.51 0.66 5.07
C LEU A 72 11.59 2.19 5.11
N PRO A 73 10.79 2.91 4.31
CA PRO A 73 10.77 4.36 4.36
C PRO A 73 10.34 4.83 5.75
N SER A 74 11.22 5.54 6.45
CA SER A 74 10.97 6.02 7.83
C SER A 74 9.84 7.07 7.91
N LYS A 75 9.41 7.62 6.78
CA LYS A 75 8.27 8.52 6.66
C LYS A 75 7.42 8.11 5.46
N VAL A 76 6.27 7.52 5.74
CA VAL A 76 5.17 7.40 4.78
C VAL A 76 4.03 8.24 5.33
N SER A 77 3.80 9.41 4.74
CA SER A 77 2.66 10.25 5.09
C SER A 77 1.53 9.97 4.10
N LEU A 78 0.63 9.06 4.47
CA LEU A 78 -0.60 8.76 3.73
C LEU A 78 -1.78 9.64 4.17
N THR A 79 -1.62 10.34 5.30
CA THR A 79 -2.64 11.19 5.93
C THR A 79 -3.35 12.17 4.99
N PRO A 80 -2.67 12.95 4.13
CA PRO A 80 -3.37 13.93 3.29
C PRO A 80 -4.28 13.33 2.20
N MET A 81 -4.27 12.00 2.01
CA MET A 81 -5.12 11.31 1.04
C MET A 81 -6.18 10.41 1.69
N ALA A 82 -6.11 10.20 3.01
CA ALA A 82 -7.01 9.33 3.76
C ALA A 82 -8.03 10.10 4.63
N GLU A 83 -8.01 11.44 4.57
CA GLU A 83 -8.97 12.34 5.24
C GLU A 83 -10.28 12.53 4.45
#